data_AF-A0A4U9D605-F1
#
_entry.id   AF-A0A4U9D605-F1
#
_cell.length_a   1.000
_cell.length_b   1.000
_cell.length_c   1.000
_cell.angle_alpha   90.00
_cell.angle_beta   90.00
_cell.angle_gamma   90.00
#
_symmetry.space_group_name_H-M   'P 1'
#
loop_
_entity.id
_entity.type
_entity.pdbx_description
1 polymer ?
#
loop_
_entity_poly.entity_id
_entity_poly.type
_entity_poly.pdbx_seq_one_letter_code
_entity_poly.pdbx_strand_id
1 'polypeptide(L)'
;MKPGALLINASRGTVVDIPALCDALASKHLAGAAIDVFPTEPATNSDPFTSPLCEFDNVILTPHIGGSTQEAQENIGLEVAGKLAKYSDNGSTLSAVNFPEVSLPLHGGRRLLHIHENRPGVLTAINQIFAAQSINIAAQYLQTTPQMGYVVIDIEAEEDVAQQALLAMKAIPGTIRARLLF
;
A
#
# COMPACT_ATOMS: atom_id res chain seq x y z
N MET A 1 -21.88 -12.20 26.17
CA MET A 1 -22.85 -11.66 25.18
C MET A 1 -24.26 -11.88 25.73
N LYS A 2 -25.34 -11.56 25.00
CA LYS A 2 -26.68 -12.02 25.41
C LYS A 2 -26.73 -13.56 25.34
N PRO A 3 -27.39 -14.26 26.28
CA PRO A 3 -27.61 -15.70 26.16
C PRO A 3 -28.33 -16.06 24.86
N GLY A 4 -27.83 -17.08 24.16
CA GLY A 4 -28.35 -17.52 22.86
C GLY A 4 -27.94 -16.66 21.66
N ALA A 5 -27.04 -15.69 21.83
CA ALA A 5 -26.53 -14.88 20.73
C ALA A 5 -25.60 -15.69 19.79
N LEU A 6 -25.31 -15.12 18.62
CA LEU A 6 -24.36 -15.63 17.64
C LEU A 6 -23.15 -14.70 17.52
N LEU A 7 -21.97 -15.24 17.24
CA LEU A 7 -20.76 -14.50 16.94
C LEU A 7 -20.32 -14.73 15.49
N ILE A 8 -19.93 -13.68 14.77
CA ILE A 8 -19.37 -13.79 13.42
C ILE A 8 -18.03 -13.05 13.38
N ASN A 9 -16.99 -13.71 12.88
CA ASN A 9 -15.70 -13.07 12.62
C ASN A 9 -15.17 -13.43 11.22
N ALA A 10 -15.18 -12.45 10.32
CA ALA A 10 -14.54 -12.48 9.01
C ALA A 10 -13.60 -11.26 8.82
N SER A 11 -12.91 -10.87 9.90
CA SER A 11 -12.07 -9.67 9.94
C SER A 11 -10.58 -9.99 10.07
N ARG A 12 -10.10 -10.31 11.28
CA ARG A 12 -8.71 -10.67 11.57
C ARG A 12 -8.67 -11.93 12.45
N GLY A 13 -7.69 -12.80 12.22
CA GLY A 13 -7.56 -14.05 12.97
C GLY A 13 -7.31 -13.89 14.47
N THR A 14 -6.82 -12.72 14.90
CA THR A 14 -6.39 -12.47 16.29
C THR A 14 -7.42 -11.74 17.16
N VAL A 15 -8.59 -11.36 16.63
CA VAL A 15 -9.55 -10.53 17.39
C VAL A 15 -10.48 -11.33 18.30
N VAL A 16 -10.54 -12.65 18.14
CA VAL A 16 -11.34 -13.56 18.98
C VAL A 16 -10.41 -14.52 19.71
N ASP A 17 -10.61 -14.63 21.03
CA ASP A 17 -10.04 -15.71 21.83
C ASP A 17 -10.81 -17.01 21.53
N ILE A 18 -10.19 -17.91 20.76
CA ILE A 18 -10.81 -19.16 20.28
C ILE A 18 -11.12 -20.11 21.45
N PRO A 19 -10.22 -20.36 22.42
CA PRO A 19 -10.56 -21.09 23.64
C PRO A 19 -11.80 -20.56 24.35
N ALA A 20 -11.88 -19.24 24.59
CA ALA A 20 -13.04 -18.65 25.27
C ALA A 20 -14.34 -18.78 24.46
N LEU A 21 -14.25 -18.75 23.12
CA LEU A 21 -15.38 -19.02 22.24
C LEU A 21 -15.87 -20.47 22.38
N CYS A 22 -14.95 -21.44 22.41
CA CYS A 22 -15.30 -22.85 22.66
C CYS A 22 -16.03 -23.02 24.00
N ASP A 23 -15.56 -22.38 25.06
CA ASP A 23 -16.22 -22.42 26.38
C ASP A 23 -17.65 -21.85 26.33
N ALA A 24 -17.83 -20.74 25.62
CA ALA A 24 -19.14 -20.11 25.47
C ALA A 24 -20.12 -20.93 24.60
N LEU A 25 -19.61 -21.69 23.63
CA LEU A 25 -20.39 -22.61 22.81
C LEU A 25 -20.75 -23.89 23.58
N ALA A 26 -19.78 -24.49 24.27
CA ALA A 26 -19.96 -25.70 25.07
C ALA A 26 -20.97 -25.48 26.22
N SER A 27 -20.90 -24.32 26.88
CA SER A 27 -21.87 -23.92 27.91
C SER A 27 -23.24 -23.51 27.35
N LYS A 28 -23.42 -23.48 26.02
CA LYS A 28 -24.63 -23.00 25.32
C LYS A 28 -25.00 -21.55 25.66
N HIS A 29 -24.03 -20.76 26.15
CA HIS A 29 -24.23 -19.32 26.30
C HIS A 29 -24.36 -18.66 24.92
N LEU A 30 -23.57 -19.10 23.94
CA LEU A 30 -23.77 -18.77 22.53
C LEU A 30 -24.50 -19.92 21.82
N ALA A 31 -25.42 -19.55 20.93
CA ALA A 31 -26.18 -20.52 20.14
C ALA A 31 -25.39 -21.05 18.93
N GLY A 32 -24.29 -20.39 18.55
CA GLY A 32 -23.46 -20.74 17.40
C GLY A 32 -22.49 -19.62 17.01
N ALA A 33 -21.66 -19.88 16.00
CA ALA A 33 -20.72 -18.91 15.46
C ALA A 33 -20.44 -19.11 13.97
N ALA A 34 -19.87 -18.11 13.30
CA ALA A 34 -19.27 -18.24 11.97
C ALA A 34 -17.88 -17.60 11.97
N ILE A 35 -16.84 -18.38 11.69
CA ILE A 35 -15.44 -17.94 11.78
C ILE A 35 -14.74 -18.25 10.44
N ASP A 36 -14.25 -17.19 9.79
CA ASP A 36 -13.53 -17.27 8.51
C ASP A 36 -12.01 -17.12 8.67
N VAL A 37 -11.57 -16.50 9.77
CA VAL A 37 -10.17 -16.13 10.00
C VAL A 37 -9.67 -16.67 11.33
N PHE A 38 -8.43 -17.14 11.37
CA PHE A 38 -7.88 -17.88 12.53
C PHE A 38 -6.50 -17.36 12.94
N PRO A 39 -6.07 -17.53 14.21
CA PRO A 39 -4.74 -17.11 14.66
C PRO A 39 -3.59 -17.80 13.90
N THR A 40 -3.82 -19.03 13.45
CA THR A 40 -2.90 -19.80 12.61
C THR A 40 -3.71 -20.42 11.49
N GLU A 41 -3.29 -20.15 10.26
CA GLU A 41 -3.96 -20.59 9.05
C GLU A 41 -3.01 -21.51 8.25
N PRO A 42 -3.55 -22.53 7.55
CA PRO A 42 -2.77 -23.33 6.61
C PRO A 42 -2.04 -22.45 5.59
N ALA A 43 -0.78 -22.75 5.29
CA ALA A 43 -0.02 -21.99 4.29
C ALA A 43 -0.54 -22.25 2.87
N THR A 44 -1.04 -23.46 2.63
CA THR A 44 -1.61 -23.91 1.36
C THR A 44 -2.86 -24.76 1.60
N ASN A 45 -3.63 -24.98 0.53
CA ASN A 45 -4.82 -25.85 0.58
C ASN A 45 -4.50 -27.33 0.86
N SER A 46 -3.24 -27.74 0.72
CA SER A 46 -2.79 -29.10 1.00
C SER A 46 -2.40 -29.30 2.47
N ASP A 47 -2.17 -28.21 3.20
CA ASP A 47 -1.82 -28.27 4.62
C ASP A 47 -3.07 -28.51 5.47
N PRO A 48 -2.99 -29.32 6.53
CA PRO A 48 -4.16 -29.64 7.34
C PRO A 48 -4.60 -28.42 8.16
N PHE A 49 -5.92 -28.19 8.20
CA PHE A 49 -6.53 -27.24 9.13
C PHE A 49 -6.85 -27.92 10.47
N THR A 50 -6.49 -27.27 11.58
CA THR A 50 -6.81 -27.74 12.93
C THR A 50 -7.35 -26.59 13.76
N SER A 51 -8.53 -26.77 14.36
CA SER A 51 -9.13 -25.82 15.29
C SER A 51 -10.03 -26.57 16.27
N PRO A 52 -10.06 -26.19 17.57
CA PRO A 52 -11.01 -26.79 18.52
C PRO A 52 -12.48 -26.51 18.13
N LEU A 53 -12.73 -25.51 17.28
CA LEU A 53 -14.07 -25.21 16.77
C LEU A 53 -14.62 -26.29 15.83
N CYS A 54 -13.78 -27.19 15.32
CA CYS A 54 -14.22 -28.30 14.45
C CYS A 54 -15.13 -29.31 15.17
N GLU A 55 -15.22 -29.28 16.50
CA GLU A 55 -16.09 -30.16 17.28
C GLU A 55 -17.55 -29.70 17.34
N PHE A 56 -17.86 -28.49 16.87
CA PHE A 56 -19.16 -27.85 17.04
C PHE A 56 -19.96 -27.78 15.74
N ASP A 57 -21.00 -28.62 15.59
CA ASP A 57 -21.88 -28.62 14.42
C ASP A 57 -22.65 -27.31 14.19
N ASN A 58 -22.81 -26.49 15.24
CA ASN A 58 -23.45 -25.17 15.20
C ASN A 58 -22.47 -24.02 14.90
N VAL A 59 -21.27 -24.35 14.39
CA VAL A 59 -20.26 -23.38 13.96
C VAL A 59 -19.97 -23.53 12.47
N ILE A 60 -20.07 -22.43 11.74
CA ILE A 60 -19.66 -22.36 10.33
C ILE A 60 -18.18 -21.99 10.29
N LEU A 61 -17.36 -22.84 9.67
CA LEU A 61 -15.94 -22.59 9.45
C LEU A 61 -15.70 -22.43 7.96
N THR A 62 -15.11 -21.30 7.56
CA THR A 62 -14.74 -21.02 6.17
C THR A 62 -13.25 -20.70 6.06
N PRO A 63 -12.58 -21.08 4.96
CA PRO A 63 -11.11 -21.02 4.87
C PRO A 63 -10.62 -19.65 4.38
N HIS A 64 -10.87 -18.57 5.14
CA HIS A 64 -10.46 -17.20 4.82
C HIS A 64 -10.90 -16.75 3.41
N ILE A 65 -12.19 -16.93 3.14
CA ILE A 65 -12.80 -16.64 1.83
C ILE A 65 -13.80 -15.49 1.87
N GLY A 66 -13.85 -14.70 2.95
CA GLY A 66 -14.78 -13.57 3.08
C GLY A 66 -14.70 -12.55 1.94
N GLY A 67 -13.54 -12.42 1.29
CA GLY A 67 -13.32 -11.58 0.11
C GLY A 67 -13.15 -12.34 -1.21
N SER A 68 -13.18 -13.67 -1.21
CA SER A 68 -12.75 -14.51 -2.35
C SER A 68 -13.88 -14.71 -3.37
N THR A 69 -14.22 -13.64 -4.09
CA THR A 69 -15.27 -13.62 -5.14
C THR A 69 -14.72 -13.10 -6.47
N GLN A 70 -15.39 -13.40 -7.59
CA GLN A 70 -14.96 -12.91 -8.91
C GLN A 70 -15.09 -11.38 -9.01
N GLU A 71 -16.15 -10.83 -8.41
CA GLU A 71 -16.41 -9.39 -8.33
C GLU A 71 -15.33 -8.68 -7.50
N ALA A 72 -14.88 -9.29 -6.40
CA ALA A 72 -13.75 -8.75 -5.65
C ALA A 72 -12.45 -8.79 -6.45
N GLN A 73 -12.19 -9.89 -7.19
CA GLN A 73 -11.01 -9.99 -8.07
C GLN A 73 -11.03 -8.95 -9.20
N GLU A 74 -12.19 -8.65 -9.78
CA GLU A 74 -12.35 -7.58 -10.77
C GLU A 74 -12.00 -6.22 -10.16
N ASN A 75 -12.55 -5.91 -8.98
CA ASN A 75 -12.27 -4.66 -8.27
C ASN A 75 -10.77 -4.53 -7.91
N ILE A 76 -10.15 -5.61 -7.42
CA ILE A 76 -8.70 -5.65 -7.13
C ILE A 76 -7.90 -5.38 -8.41
N GLY A 77 -8.29 -6.01 -9.53
CA GLY A 77 -7.66 -5.80 -10.82
C GLY A 77 -7.67 -4.33 -11.24
N LEU A 78 -8.84 -3.69 -11.19
CA LEU A 78 -9.00 -2.26 -11.52
C LEU A 78 -8.24 -1.35 -10.56
N GLU A 79 -8.32 -1.60 -9.25
CA GLU A 79 -7.68 -0.77 -8.24
C GLU A 79 -6.15 -0.82 -8.35
N VAL A 80 -5.57 -2.02 -8.39
CA VAL A 80 -4.12 -2.18 -8.42
C VAL A 80 -3.54 -1.74 -9.76
N ALA A 81 -4.17 -2.10 -10.89
CA ALA A 81 -3.74 -1.61 -12.20
C ALA A 81 -3.83 -0.08 -12.28
N GLY A 82 -4.88 0.52 -11.73
CA GLY A 82 -5.03 1.97 -11.65
C GLY A 82 -3.94 2.64 -10.82
N LYS A 83 -3.53 2.05 -9.70
CA LYS A 83 -2.39 2.54 -8.88
C LYS A 83 -1.07 2.45 -9.65
N LEU A 84 -0.82 1.34 -10.34
CA LEU A 84 0.39 1.16 -11.16
C LEU A 84 0.44 2.14 -12.34
N ALA A 85 -0.68 2.34 -13.04
CA ALA A 85 -0.79 3.32 -14.12
C ALA A 85 -0.53 4.74 -13.62
N LYS A 86 -1.17 5.15 -12.50
CA LYS A 86 -0.93 6.47 -11.90
C LYS A 86 0.53 6.67 -11.49
N TYR A 87 1.15 5.69 -10.83
CA TYR A 87 2.57 5.77 -10.51
C TYR A 87 3.45 5.86 -11.77
N SER A 88 3.14 5.06 -12.80
CA SER A 88 3.85 5.05 -14.08
C SER A 88 3.82 6.42 -14.76
N ASP A 89 2.63 7.02 -14.83
CA ASP A 89 2.33 8.18 -15.67
C ASP A 89 2.57 9.51 -14.95
N ASN A 90 2.29 9.59 -13.65
CA ASN A 90 2.35 10.85 -12.89
C ASN A 90 3.11 10.77 -11.57
N GLY A 91 3.65 9.60 -11.23
CA GLY A 91 4.52 9.42 -10.07
C GLY A 91 3.77 9.34 -8.74
N SER A 92 2.43 9.28 -8.74
CA SER A 92 1.67 9.14 -7.50
C SER A 92 2.02 7.85 -6.76
N THR A 93 2.35 7.96 -5.49
CA THR A 93 2.61 6.84 -4.57
C THR A 93 1.58 6.77 -3.44
N LEU A 94 0.45 7.48 -3.57
CA LEU A 94 -0.66 7.38 -2.62
C LEU A 94 -1.09 5.92 -2.43
N SER A 95 -1.30 5.50 -1.19
CA SER A 95 -1.59 4.11 -0.75
C SER A 95 -0.48 3.08 -0.97
N ALA A 96 0.73 3.51 -1.33
CA ALA A 96 1.88 2.60 -1.34
C ALA A 96 2.21 2.16 0.08
N VAL A 97 2.29 0.84 0.30
CA VAL A 97 2.45 0.25 1.64
C VAL A 97 3.88 0.32 2.19
N ASN A 98 4.85 0.72 1.36
CA ASN A 98 6.28 0.68 1.68
C ASN A 98 7.05 1.90 1.15
N PHE A 99 6.37 2.99 0.81
CA PHE A 99 6.96 4.13 0.12
C PHE A 99 6.40 5.47 0.65
N PRO A 100 7.18 6.57 0.66
CA PRO A 100 6.61 7.88 0.98
C PRO A 100 5.44 8.22 0.05
N GLU A 101 4.31 8.61 0.63
CA GLU A 101 3.10 8.92 -0.13
C GLU A 101 3.16 10.36 -0.67
N VAL A 102 3.22 10.48 -2.00
CA VAL A 102 3.23 11.74 -2.73
C VAL A 102 2.21 11.64 -3.87
N SER A 103 1.41 12.68 -4.04
CA SER A 103 0.54 12.85 -5.20
C SER A 103 0.45 14.34 -5.52
N LEU A 104 0.88 14.71 -6.72
CA LEU A 104 0.90 16.09 -7.19
C LEU A 104 -0.13 16.25 -8.32
N PRO A 105 -1.08 17.21 -8.25
CA PRO A 105 -2.06 17.42 -9.33
C PRO A 105 -1.39 17.74 -10.67
N LEU A 106 -2.05 17.42 -11.79
CA LEU A 106 -1.49 17.65 -13.13
C LEU A 106 -1.77 19.09 -13.59
N HIS A 107 -0.71 19.83 -13.93
CA HIS A 107 -0.81 21.22 -14.39
C HIS A 107 -0.09 21.51 -15.73
N GLY A 108 0.34 20.46 -16.46
CA GLY A 108 1.11 20.60 -17.70
C GLY A 108 2.62 20.72 -17.45
N GLY A 109 3.39 21.16 -18.45
CA GLY A 109 4.85 21.23 -18.36
C GLY A 109 5.51 19.86 -18.41
N ARG A 110 6.64 19.71 -17.71
CA ARG A 110 7.38 18.43 -17.57
C ARG A 110 7.40 17.99 -16.12
N ARG A 111 7.26 16.69 -15.89
CA ARG A 111 7.27 16.11 -14.53
C ARG A 111 8.42 15.16 -14.33
N LEU A 112 9.23 15.45 -13.31
CA LEU A 112 10.30 14.58 -12.85
C LEU A 112 9.98 13.99 -11.49
N LEU A 113 10.51 12.81 -11.22
CA LEU A 113 10.55 12.23 -9.89
C LEU A 113 11.99 11.92 -9.47
N HIS A 114 12.23 11.95 -8.16
CA HIS A 114 13.52 11.64 -7.57
C HIS A 114 13.37 10.85 -6.26
N ILE A 115 13.93 9.65 -6.25
CA ILE A 115 14.00 8.74 -5.11
C ILE A 115 15.45 8.75 -4.62
N HIS A 116 15.64 8.96 -3.32
CA HIS A 116 16.96 9.14 -2.74
C HIS A 116 17.03 8.60 -1.31
N GLU A 117 18.24 8.33 -0.83
CA GLU A 117 18.50 8.15 0.59
C GLU A 117 18.19 9.44 1.35
N ASN A 118 17.62 9.34 2.56
CA ASN A 118 17.27 10.50 3.36
C ASN A 118 18.52 11.13 4.00
N ARG A 119 19.28 11.88 3.21
CA ARG A 119 20.48 12.62 3.63
C ARG A 119 20.32 14.13 3.44
N PRO A 120 20.88 14.97 4.32
CA PRO A 120 20.82 16.42 4.18
C PRO A 120 21.42 16.90 2.84
N GLY A 121 20.82 17.95 2.26
CA GLY A 121 21.33 18.63 1.08
C GLY A 121 20.82 18.11 -0.27
N VAL A 122 20.10 16.97 -0.33
CA VAL A 122 19.55 16.46 -1.61
C VAL A 122 18.58 17.46 -2.25
N LEU A 123 17.67 18.03 -1.46
CA LEU A 123 16.72 19.03 -1.97
C LEU A 123 17.43 20.29 -2.47
N THR A 124 18.50 20.70 -1.78
CA THR A 124 19.35 21.82 -2.22
C THR A 124 20.02 21.51 -3.55
N ALA A 125 20.60 20.31 -3.71
CA ALA A 125 21.26 19.90 -4.95
C ALA A 125 20.27 19.84 -6.12
N ILE A 126 19.07 19.32 -5.91
CA ILE A 126 18.00 19.31 -6.92
C ILE A 126 17.64 20.74 -7.34
N ASN A 127 17.39 21.64 -6.39
CA ASN A 127 16.99 23.01 -6.71
C ASN A 127 18.11 23.80 -7.39
N GLN A 128 19.37 23.53 -7.06
CA GLN A 128 20.53 24.13 -7.72
C GLN A 128 20.66 23.72 -9.20
N ILE A 129 20.31 22.48 -9.56
CA ILE A 129 20.30 22.03 -10.95
C ILE A 129 19.32 22.87 -11.78
N PHE A 130 18.08 23.03 -11.30
CA PHE A 130 17.07 23.83 -11.99
C PHE A 130 17.47 25.30 -12.06
N ALA A 131 17.99 25.87 -10.97
CA ALA A 131 18.46 27.26 -10.95
C ALA A 131 19.62 27.51 -11.95
N ALA A 132 20.59 26.60 -12.04
CA ALA A 132 21.73 26.72 -12.96
C ALA A 132 21.30 26.65 -14.43
N GLN A 133 20.21 25.96 -14.73
CA GLN A 133 19.63 25.85 -16.07
C GLN A 133 18.54 26.91 -16.34
N SER A 134 18.30 27.83 -15.39
CA SER A 134 17.22 28.84 -15.47
C SER A 134 15.83 28.24 -15.68
N ILE A 135 15.56 27.08 -15.07
CA ILE A 135 14.27 26.37 -15.15
C ILE A 135 13.38 26.80 -13.98
N ASN A 136 12.13 27.18 -14.27
CA ASN A 136 11.13 27.44 -13.25
C ASN A 136 10.52 26.13 -12.71
N ILE A 137 10.36 26.03 -11.39
CA ILE A 137 9.64 24.92 -10.73
C ILE A 137 8.22 25.38 -10.44
N ALA A 138 7.25 24.83 -11.15
CA ALA A 138 5.85 25.20 -11.00
C ALA A 138 5.24 24.61 -9.72
N ALA A 139 5.58 23.36 -9.39
CA ALA A 139 5.11 22.68 -8.20
C ALA A 139 6.07 21.59 -7.77
N GLN A 140 6.10 21.29 -6.48
CA GLN A 140 6.96 20.27 -5.92
C GLN A 140 6.35 19.68 -4.65
N TYR A 141 6.43 18.37 -4.50
CA TYR A 141 6.01 17.67 -3.29
C TYR A 141 7.03 16.61 -2.93
N LEU A 142 7.73 16.84 -1.82
CA LEU A 142 8.61 15.89 -1.15
C LEU A 142 7.91 15.24 0.04
N GLN A 143 8.04 13.92 0.17
CA GLN A 143 7.78 13.20 1.40
C GLN A 143 8.96 12.28 1.74
N THR A 144 9.16 12.01 3.03
CA THR A 144 10.26 11.15 3.49
C THR A 144 9.78 10.07 4.46
N THR A 145 10.54 8.98 4.52
CA THR A 145 10.59 8.03 5.64
C THR A 145 11.97 8.16 6.30
N PRO A 146 12.26 7.45 7.41
CA PRO A 146 13.56 7.56 8.06
C PRO A 146 14.75 7.19 7.13
N GLN A 147 14.56 6.32 6.15
CA GLN A 147 15.62 5.84 5.28
C GLN A 147 15.60 6.43 3.85
N MET A 148 14.46 6.91 3.36
CA MET A 148 14.36 7.41 1.98
C MET A 148 13.55 8.70 1.85
N GLY A 149 13.83 9.47 0.81
CA GLY A 149 13.01 10.56 0.34
C GLY A 149 12.48 10.31 -1.06
N TYR A 150 11.27 10.81 -1.31
CA TYR A 150 10.65 10.79 -2.63
C TYR A 150 10.06 12.16 -2.94
N VAL A 151 10.46 12.72 -4.07
CA VAL A 151 9.97 14.02 -4.53
C VAL A 151 9.48 13.94 -5.97
N VAL A 152 8.33 14.55 -6.22
CA VAL A 152 7.77 14.80 -7.55
C VAL A 152 7.84 16.30 -7.80
N ILE A 153 8.27 16.68 -9.01
CA ILE A 153 8.61 18.06 -9.38
C ILE A 153 8.01 18.35 -10.76
N ASP A 154 7.21 19.40 -10.85
CA ASP A 154 6.76 19.99 -12.11
C ASP A 154 7.63 21.17 -12.47
N ILE A 155 8.12 21.18 -13.70
CA ILE A 155 8.96 22.24 -14.24
C ILE A 155 8.39 22.78 -15.56
N GLU A 156 8.71 24.04 -15.84
CA GLU A 156 8.41 24.70 -17.11
C GLU A 156 9.65 24.65 -18.00
N ALA A 157 9.77 23.60 -18.81
CA ALA A 157 10.91 23.39 -19.70
C ALA A 157 10.54 22.58 -20.95
N GLU A 158 11.34 22.73 -22.00
CA GLU A 158 11.31 21.85 -23.18
C GLU A 158 11.91 20.47 -22.87
N GLU A 159 11.59 19.47 -23.70
CA GLU A 159 12.00 18.07 -23.50
C GLU A 159 13.52 17.92 -23.33
N ASP A 160 14.32 18.50 -24.21
CA ASP A 160 15.78 18.37 -24.18
C ASP A 160 16.39 18.92 -22.89
N VAL A 161 15.84 20.04 -22.39
CA VAL A 161 16.27 20.68 -21.13
C VAL A 161 15.87 19.80 -19.94
N ALA A 162 14.65 19.24 -19.94
CA ALA A 162 14.20 18.32 -18.90
C ALA A 162 15.04 17.03 -18.86
N GLN A 163 15.46 16.49 -20.01
CA GLN A 163 16.34 15.33 -20.09
C GLN A 163 17.73 15.63 -19.54
N GLN A 164 18.29 16.82 -19.80
CA GLN A 164 19.56 17.25 -19.21
C GLN A 164 19.46 17.41 -17.69
N ALA A 165 18.40 18.03 -17.19
CA ALA A 165 18.13 18.12 -15.76
C ALA A 165 18.00 16.73 -15.11
N LEU A 166 17.31 15.78 -15.77
CA LEU A 166 17.19 14.40 -15.31
C LEU A 166 18.56 13.72 -15.17
N LEU A 167 19.46 13.90 -16.15
CA LEU A 167 20.81 13.33 -16.09
C LEU A 167 21.61 13.90 -14.90
N ALA A 168 21.52 15.21 -14.67
CA ALA A 168 22.16 15.85 -13.52
C ALA A 168 21.56 15.35 -12.19
N MET A 169 20.24 15.18 -12.12
CA MET A 169 19.57 14.63 -10.93
C MET A 169 20.06 13.22 -10.61
N LYS A 170 20.22 12.36 -11.61
CA LYS A 170 20.75 10.99 -11.42
C LYS A 170 22.16 10.95 -10.82
N ALA A 171 22.95 12.02 -11.00
CA ALA A 171 24.31 12.12 -10.50
C ALA A 171 24.41 12.64 -9.05
N ILE A 172 23.31 13.08 -8.44
CA ILE A 172 23.32 13.57 -7.05
C ILE A 172 23.73 12.43 -6.11
N PRO A 173 24.70 12.63 -5.21
CA PRO A 173 25.08 11.61 -4.22
C PRO A 173 23.89 11.17 -3.36
N GLY A 174 23.65 9.87 -3.26
CA GLY A 174 22.51 9.30 -2.52
C GLY A 174 21.24 9.11 -3.37
N THR A 175 21.30 9.38 -4.68
CA THR A 175 20.20 9.07 -5.59
C THR A 175 20.03 7.56 -5.75
N ILE A 176 18.80 7.10 -5.57
CA ILE A 176 18.40 5.71 -5.82
C ILE A 176 17.86 5.58 -7.25
N ARG A 177 16.96 6.50 -7.65
CA ARG A 177 16.36 6.52 -8.99
C ARG A 177 15.76 7.89 -9.31
N ALA A 178 15.86 8.32 -10.56
CA ALA A 178 15.15 9.47 -11.08
C ALA A 178 14.54 9.16 -12.46
N ARG A 179 13.39 9.76 -12.78
CA ARG A 179 12.68 9.60 -14.08
C ARG A 179 12.05 10.91 -14.51
N LEU A 180 12.01 11.14 -15.82
CA LEU A 180 11.06 12.03 -16.46
C LEU A 180 9.81 11.21 -16.78
N LEU A 181 8.62 11.73 -16.45
CA LEU A 181 7.35 11.04 -16.63
C LEU A 181 6.63 11.49 -17.90
N PHE A 182 6.57 12.80 -18.10
CA PHE A 182 6.06 13.46 -19.28
C PHE A 182 6.72 14.83 -19.42
#